data_AF-A0A367KGL1-F1
#
_entry.id   AF-A0A367KGL1-F1
#
_cell.length_a   1.000
_cell.length_b   1.000
_cell.length_c   1.000
_cell.angle_alpha   90.00
_cell.angle_beta   90.00
_cell.angle_gamma   90.00
#
_symmetry.space_group_name_H-M   'P 1'
#
loop_
_entity.id
_entity.type
_entity.pdbx_description
1 polymer ?
#
loop_
_entity_poly.entity_id
_entity_poly.type
_entity_poly.pdbx_seq_one_letter_code
_entity_poly.pdbx_strand_id
1 'polypeptide(L)'
;MDSYGSCLRRTNSEHAHLSAPTLNVYRSSIASIFNIIHEDKRYIAEDSLIVSFFQAKQKSETKIPTIGKQEFWDIQQIIAYVRGWSPNASLDLARLQKKNIIWIGIVSMM
;
A
#
# COMPACT_ATOMS: atom_id res chain seq x y z
N MET A 1 6.40 -1.17 -24.71
CA MET A 1 6.15 0.12 -24.02
C MET A 1 6.67 -0.05 -22.57
N ASP A 2 7.96 -0.34 -22.40
CA ASP A 2 8.47 -1.06 -21.21
C ASP A 2 9.52 -0.28 -20.40
N SER A 3 9.63 1.03 -20.65
CA SER A 3 10.69 1.85 -20.06
C SER A 3 10.39 2.37 -18.64
N TYR A 4 9.13 2.35 -18.20
CA TYR A 4 8.75 2.87 -16.88
C TYR A 4 8.82 1.81 -15.77
N GLY A 5 8.54 0.54 -16.09
CA GLY A 5 8.59 -0.56 -15.11
C GLY A 5 10.01 -0.96 -14.67
N SER A 6 11.02 -0.64 -15.48
CA SER A 6 12.42 -0.96 -15.23
C SER A 6 13.13 0.10 -14.35
N CYS A 7 12.74 1.37 -14.42
CA CYS A 7 13.26 2.41 -13.52
C CYS A 7 12.77 2.24 -12.08
N LEU A 8 11.48 1.94 -11.87
CA LEU A 8 10.91 1.79 -10.52
C LEU A 8 11.50 0.58 -9.76
N ARG A 9 11.92 -0.46 -10.51
CA ARG A 9 12.52 -1.67 -9.92
C ARG A 9 14.01 -1.48 -9.59
N ARG A 10 14.71 -0.60 -10.32
CA ARG A 10 16.16 -0.36 -10.16
C ARG A 10 16.49 0.48 -8.91
N THR A 11 15.63 1.42 -8.51
CA THR A 11 15.87 2.27 -7.33
C THR A 11 15.71 1.55 -5.99
N ASN A 12 15.01 0.42 -5.94
CA ASN A 12 14.80 -0.34 -4.71
C ASN A 12 15.98 -1.24 -4.32
N SER A 13 16.80 -1.71 -5.27
CA SER A 13 17.94 -2.59 -4.93
C SER A 13 19.16 -1.84 -4.41
N GLU A 14 19.39 -0.61 -4.87
CA GLU A 14 20.59 0.17 -4.52
C GLU A 14 20.58 0.68 -3.07
N HIS A 15 19.39 0.77 -2.46
CA HIS A 15 19.21 1.25 -1.09
C HIS A 15 18.51 0.21 -0.19
N ALA A 16 18.66 -1.09 -0.48
CA ALA A 16 18.03 -2.15 0.30
C ALA A 16 18.38 -2.11 1.81
N HIS A 17 19.58 -1.62 2.14
CA HIS A 17 20.03 -1.37 3.51
C HIS A 17 19.27 -0.24 4.23
N LEU A 18 18.55 0.62 3.49
CA LEU A 18 17.67 1.66 4.01
C LEU A 18 16.20 1.24 4.02
N SER A 19 15.91 -0.06 3.85
CA SER A 19 14.56 -0.59 4.03
C SER A 19 14.13 -0.51 5.50
N ALA A 20 12.83 -0.33 5.77
CA ALA A 20 12.32 -0.26 7.14
C ALA A 20 12.74 -1.43 8.05
N PRO A 21 12.77 -2.71 7.59
CA PRO A 21 13.27 -3.81 8.40
C PRO A 21 14.74 -3.63 8.82
N THR A 22 15.61 -3.28 7.88
CA THR A 22 17.05 -3.08 8.15
C THR A 22 17.28 -1.89 9.07
N LEU A 23 16.59 -0.77 8.83
CA LEU A 23 16.69 0.41 9.69
C LEU A 23 16.19 0.12 11.12
N ASN A 24 15.17 -0.73 11.29
CA ASN A 24 14.68 -1.10 12.61
C ASN A 24 15.69 -1.97 13.38
N VAL A 25 16.43 -2.83 12.68
CA VAL A 25 17.56 -3.57 13.26
C VAL A 25 18.64 -2.60 13.74
N TYR A 26 19.06 -1.65 12.89
CA TYR A 26 20.04 -0.63 13.29
C TYR A 26 19.59 0.19 14.49
N ARG A 27 18.33 0.64 14.51
CA ARG A 27 17.76 1.40 15.64
C ARG A 27 17.83 0.59 16.94
N SER A 28 17.48 -0.69 16.89
CA SER A 28 17.49 -1.57 18.06
C SER A 28 18.91 -1.86 18.56
N SER A 29 19.84 -2.10 17.65
CA SER A 29 21.26 -2.31 17.98
C SER A 29 21.90 -1.07 18.61
N ILE A 30 21.68 0.11 18.02
CA ILE A 30 22.19 1.38 18.54
C ILE A 30 21.64 1.61 19.95
N ALA A 31 20.34 1.40 20.14
CA ALA A 31 19.72 1.71 21.41
C ALA A 31 20.08 0.70 22.51
N SER A 32 20.36 -0.56 22.16
CA SER A 32 20.94 -1.56 23.08
C SER A 32 22.32 -1.13 23.58
N ILE A 33 23.23 -0.76 22.67
CA ILE A 33 24.58 -0.29 23.03
C ILE A 33 24.51 1.02 23.82
N PHE A 34 23.65 1.95 23.39
CA PHE A 34 23.48 3.24 24.05
C PHE A 34 23.07 3.08 25.51
N ASN A 35 22.16 2.15 25.81
CA ASN A 35 21.73 1.87 27.18
C ASN A 35 22.82 1.31 28.08
N ILE A 36 23.73 0.50 27.53
CA ILE A 36 24.86 -0.04 28.30
C ILE A 36 25.83 1.07 28.67
N ILE A 37 26.04 2.04 27.77
CA ILE A 37 27.02 3.13 27.97
C ILE A 37 26.41 4.27 28.80
N HIS A 38 25.08 4.46 28.73
CA HIS A 38 24.38 5.58 29.32
C HIS A 38 23.11 5.12 30.05
N GLU A 39 23.28 4.43 31.17
CA GLU A 39 22.17 3.93 31.99
C GLU A 39 21.27 5.05 32.55
N ASP A 40 21.81 6.26 32.71
CA ASP A 40 21.13 7.43 33.27
C ASP A 40 20.37 8.28 32.24
N LYS A 41 20.63 8.04 30.94
CA LYS A 41 20.04 8.83 29.86
C LYS A 41 18.80 8.16 29.29
N ARG A 42 17.88 9.00 28.81
CA ARG A 42 16.68 8.54 28.11
C ARG A 42 17.06 7.77 26.85
N TYR A 43 16.30 6.71 26.57
CA TYR A 43 16.52 5.83 25.43
C TYR A 43 16.59 6.63 24.13
N ILE A 44 17.69 6.54 23.37
CA ILE A 44 17.86 7.29 22.12
C ILE A 44 16.74 7.01 21.11
N ALA A 45 16.16 5.82 21.15
CA ALA A 45 15.05 5.48 20.27
C ALA A 45 13.74 6.20 20.59
N GLU A 46 13.61 6.83 21.76
CA GLU A 46 12.46 7.69 22.15
C GLU A 46 12.62 9.14 21.68
N ASP A 47 13.77 9.51 21.12
CA ASP A 47 13.98 10.86 20.60
C ASP A 47 12.94 11.19 19.52
N SER A 48 12.30 12.34 19.66
CA SER A 48 11.21 12.77 18.78
C SER A 48 11.61 12.84 17.31
N LEU A 49 12.85 13.22 17.00
CA LEU A 49 13.37 13.30 15.64
C LEU A 49 13.57 11.90 15.05
N ILE A 50 14.05 10.96 15.86
CA ILE A 50 14.25 9.57 15.45
C ILE A 50 12.88 8.92 15.18
N VAL A 51 11.92 9.07 16.10
CA VAL A 51 10.57 8.53 15.92
C VAL A 51 9.90 9.10 14.67
N SER A 52 9.97 10.42 14.46
CA SER A 52 9.34 11.07 13.31
C SER A 52 10.00 10.67 11.97
N PHE A 53 11.33 10.52 11.92
CA PHE A 53 12.02 9.99 10.75
C PHE A 53 11.52 8.59 10.38
N PHE A 54 11.47 7.67 11.35
CA PHE A 54 11.04 6.29 11.11
C PHE A 54 9.56 6.19 10.70
N GLN A 55 8.70 7.00 11.29
CA GLN A 55 7.29 7.09 10.89
C GLN A 55 7.13 7.61 9.47
N ALA A 56 7.88 8.66 9.10
CA ALA A 56 7.87 9.20 7.74
C ALA A 56 8.40 8.16 6.73
N LYS A 57 9.48 7.45 7.07
CA LYS A 57 10.06 6.40 6.23
C LYS A 57 9.08 5.24 6.03
N GLN A 58 8.43 4.77 7.09
CA GLN A 58 7.42 3.71 7.03
C GLN A 58 6.19 4.11 6.18
N LYS A 59 5.80 5.40 6.20
CA LYS A 59 4.73 5.92 5.33
C LYS A 59 5.17 6.04 3.87
N SER A 60 6.45 6.37 3.62
CA SER A 60 7.02 6.51 2.28
C SER A 60 7.27 5.17 1.58
N GLU A 61 7.48 4.09 2.34
CA GLU A 61 7.43 2.73 1.85
C GLU A 61 5.98 2.36 1.60
N THR A 62 5.44 2.89 0.49
CA THR A 62 4.13 2.56 -0.05
C THR A 62 3.97 1.04 0.04
N LYS A 63 3.09 0.57 0.94
CA LYS A 63 2.66 -0.82 0.97
C LYS A 63 1.84 -1.04 -0.30
N ILE A 64 2.51 -1.33 -1.40
CA ILE A 64 1.85 -1.92 -2.56
C ILE A 64 1.19 -3.17 -1.98
N PRO A 65 -0.15 -3.27 -2.02
CA PRO A 65 -0.83 -4.47 -1.57
C PRO A 65 -0.15 -5.64 -2.26
N THR A 66 0.34 -6.60 -1.46
CA THR A 66 0.93 -7.82 -2.01
C THR A 66 -0.08 -8.38 -3.00
N ILE A 67 0.35 -8.64 -4.24
CA ILE A 67 -0.51 -9.28 -5.26
C ILE A 67 -1.13 -10.53 -4.61
N GLY A 68 -2.45 -10.52 -4.40
CA GLY A 68 -3.19 -11.55 -3.66
C GLY A 68 -3.82 -11.14 -2.32
N LYS A 69 -3.51 -9.96 -1.76
CA LYS A 69 -4.16 -9.36 -0.57
C LYS A 69 -4.96 -8.10 -0.86
N GLN A 70 -4.98 -7.67 -2.12
CA GLN A 70 -5.97 -6.71 -2.54
C GLN A 70 -7.31 -7.42 -2.40
N GLU A 71 -8.20 -6.90 -1.56
CA GLU A 71 -9.62 -7.18 -1.66
C GLU A 71 -10.04 -6.67 -3.04
N PHE A 72 -9.74 -7.46 -4.08
CA PHE A 72 -10.44 -7.33 -5.34
C PHE A 72 -11.90 -7.46 -4.93
N TRP A 73 -12.67 -6.40 -5.14
CA TRP A 73 -14.11 -6.53 -5.18
C TRP A 73 -14.38 -7.80 -5.97
N ASP A 74 -15.01 -8.81 -5.35
CA ASP A 74 -15.26 -10.07 -6.03
C ASP A 74 -16.06 -9.72 -7.30
N ILE A 75 -15.37 -9.77 -8.44
CA ILE A 75 -15.92 -9.34 -9.72
C ILE A 75 -17.16 -10.18 -10.01
N GLN A 76 -17.19 -11.43 -9.54
CA GLN A 76 -18.36 -12.30 -9.64
C GLN A 76 -19.54 -11.78 -8.81
N GLN A 77 -19.28 -11.27 -7.61
CA GLN A 77 -20.31 -10.66 -6.76
C GLN A 77 -20.88 -9.38 -7.39
N ILE A 78 -20.05 -8.54 -8.01
CA ILE A 78 -20.52 -7.34 -8.73
C ILE A 78 -21.32 -7.75 -9.98
N ILE A 79 -20.84 -8.73 -10.74
CA ILE A 79 -21.56 -9.25 -11.92
C ILE A 79 -22.93 -9.81 -11.50
N ALA A 80 -23.00 -10.58 -10.42
CA ALA A 80 -24.25 -11.12 -9.89
C ALA A 80 -25.21 -10.00 -9.46
N TYR A 81 -24.69 -8.98 -8.76
CA TYR A 81 -25.46 -7.80 -8.36
C TYR A 81 -26.04 -7.04 -9.56
N VAL A 82 -25.24 -6.79 -10.60
CA VAL A 82 -25.70 -6.07 -11.82
C VAL A 82 -26.66 -6.91 -12.66
N ARG A 83 -26.50 -8.24 -12.67
CA ARG A 83 -27.42 -9.18 -13.34
C ARG A 83 -28.78 -9.26 -12.64
N GLY A 84 -28.83 -9.02 -11.32
CA GLY A 84 -30.07 -8.94 -10.56
C GLY A 84 -30.91 -7.69 -10.83
N TRP A 85 -30.40 -6.73 -11.60
CA TRP A 85 -31.16 -5.55 -11.99
C TRP A 85 -32.18 -5.89 -13.08
N SER A 86 -33.27 -5.12 -13.13
CA SER A 86 -34.32 -5.29 -14.15
C SER A 86 -33.76 -5.20 -15.58
N PRO A 87 -34.47 -5.80 -16.57
CA PRO A 87 -34.11 -5.70 -17.98
C PRO A 87 -33.85 -4.27 -18.41
N ASN A 88 -32.91 -4.07 -19.34
CA ASN A 88 -32.51 -2.71 -19.76
C ASN A 88 -33.70 -1.87 -20.26
N ALA A 89 -34.69 -2.51 -20.89
CA ALA A 89 -35.89 -1.86 -21.39
C ALA A 89 -36.82 -1.32 -20.28
N SER A 90 -36.70 -1.79 -19.04
CA SER A 90 -37.52 -1.36 -17.91
C SER A 90 -36.78 -0.47 -16.90
N LEU A 91 -35.53 -0.09 -17.19
CA LEU A 91 -34.74 0.80 -16.36
C LEU A 91 -34.89 2.25 -16.83
N ASP A 92 -34.97 3.18 -15.88
CA ASP A 92 -34.83 4.60 -16.16
C ASP A 92 -33.42 4.94 -16.66
N LEU A 93 -33.27 6.10 -17.32
CA LEU A 93 -32.01 6.54 -17.90
C LEU A 93 -30.87 6.64 -16.88
N ALA A 94 -31.15 7.10 -15.66
CA ALA A 94 -30.15 7.27 -14.61
C ALA A 94 -29.60 5.91 -14.13
N ARG A 95 -30.48 4.91 -14.00
CA ARG A 95 -30.12 3.53 -13.68
C ARG A 95 -29.36 2.88 -14.83
N LEU A 96 -29.73 3.13 -16.08
CA LEU A 96 -28.96 2.64 -17.24
C LEU A 96 -27.54 3.21 -17.27
N GLN A 97 -27.38 4.51 -17.03
CA GLN A 97 -26.06 5.15 -16.93
C GLN A 97 -25.22 4.54 -15.80
N LYS A 98 -25.82 4.34 -14.63
CA LYS A 98 -25.15 3.70 -13.49
C LYS A 98 -24.73 2.26 -13.82
N LYS A 99 -25.60 1.49 -14.49
CA LYS A 99 -25.31 0.12 -14.94
C LYS A 99 -24.12 0.09 -15.90
N ASN A 100 -24.06 1.04 -16.85
CA ASN A 100 -22.95 1.15 -17.81
C ASN A 100 -21.63 1.52 -17.15
N ILE A 101 -21.61 2.46 -16.20
CA ILE A 101 -20.39 2.84 -15.47
C ILE A 101 -19.82 1.62 -14.72
N ILE A 102 -20.69 0.82 -14.09
CA ILE A 102 -20.25 -0.39 -13.39
C ILE A 102 -19.65 -1.40 -14.38
N TRP A 103 -20.27 -1.62 -15.54
CA TRP A 103 -19.72 -2.52 -16.57
C TRP A 103 -18.37 -2.05 -17.11
N ILE A 104 -18.21 -0.75 -17.37
CA ILE A 104 -16.93 -0.17 -17.82
C ILE A 104 -15.85 -0.37 -16.76
N GLY A 105 -16.20 -0.18 -15.47
CA GLY A 105 -15.29 -0.43 -14.36
C GLY A 105 -14.83 -1.89 -14.28
N ILE A 106 -15.75 -2.84 -14.43
CA ILE A 106 -15.42 -4.27 -14.46
C ILE A 106 -14.47 -4.59 -15.62
N VAL A 107 -14.77 -4.13 -16.83
CA VAL A 107 -13.94 -4.40 -18.02
C VAL A 107 -12.57 -3.75 -17.90
N SER A 108 -12.46 -2.58 -17.27
CA SER A 108 -11.18 -1.90 -17.05
C SER A 108 -10.31 -2.56 -15.98
N MET A 109 -10.89 -3.39 -15.11
CA MET A 109 -10.18 -4.11 -14.05
C MET A 109 -9.77 -5.54 -14.46
N MET A 110 -10.34 -6.07 -15.54
CA MET A 110 -9.94 -7.35 -16.16
C MET A 110 -8.80 -7.13 -17.16
#